data_AF-A0A0A7EHE1-F1
#
_entry.id   AF-A0A0A7EHE1-F1
#
_cell.length_a   1.000
_cell.length_b   1.000
_cell.length_c   1.000
_cell.angle_alpha   90.00
_cell.angle_beta   90.00
_cell.angle_gamma   90.00
#
_symmetry.space_group_name_H-M   'P 1'
#
loop_
_entity.id
_entity.type
_entity.pdbx_description
1 polymer ?
#
loop_
_entity_poly.entity_id
_entity_poly.type
_entity_poly.pdbx_seq_one_letter_code
_entity_poly.pdbx_strand_id
1 'polypeptide(L)'
;MSEQVSECIEKQKIDHGELKKTGFWLNQVFMIVSTIVGVFLAAQSGLEQALKFDTLSKMEDNYYLRMSLYDELDDAVKELEAYAVILAKSPPKSVIQEQRPMLEKYVWQTMKYNPTTLETPSEILSEVRRFYSKADRTIDQVGRWAISSRHASKLLLEQTEYFKNGPLLNLKNSAEELKRLLAKEDIQIGVLKGE
;
A
#
# COMPACT_ATOMS: atom_id res chain seq x y z
N MET A 1 68.51 -38.18 -70.58
CA MET A 1 68.64 -36.85 -69.95
C MET A 1 67.22 -36.45 -69.57
N SER A 2 66.90 -36.66 -68.30
CA SER A 2 65.56 -36.90 -67.75
C SER A 2 64.75 -35.63 -67.55
N GLU A 3 63.45 -35.76 -67.85
CA GLU A 3 62.40 -34.78 -67.65
C GLU A 3 62.30 -34.24 -66.21
N GLN A 4 61.83 -33.00 -66.20
CA GLN A 4 61.61 -32.10 -65.12
C GLN A 4 60.55 -32.57 -64.12
N VAL A 5 60.84 -32.30 -62.84
CA VAL A 5 59.90 -31.80 -61.83
C VAL A 5 58.74 -32.73 -61.50
N SER A 6 59.02 -33.73 -60.67
CA SER A 6 58.02 -34.22 -59.71
C SER A 6 57.72 -33.11 -58.72
N GLU A 7 56.66 -32.37 -59.01
CA GLU A 7 56.00 -31.43 -58.12
C GLU A 7 55.53 -32.18 -56.86
N CYS A 8 56.37 -32.21 -55.82
CA CYS A 8 55.93 -32.44 -54.45
C CYS A 8 55.16 -31.18 -53.99
N ILE A 9 53.98 -30.94 -54.55
CA ILE A 9 52.95 -30.21 -53.81
C ILE A 9 52.23 -31.26 -52.99
N GLU A 10 52.76 -31.47 -51.79
CA GLU A 10 52.03 -32.05 -50.67
C GLU A 10 50.76 -31.21 -50.49
N LYS A 11 49.68 -31.62 -51.18
CA LYS A 11 48.34 -31.13 -50.89
C LYS A 11 48.01 -31.62 -49.49
N GLN A 12 48.30 -30.77 -48.51
CA GLN A 12 47.71 -30.81 -47.20
C GLN A 12 46.18 -30.75 -47.40
N LYS A 13 45.55 -31.92 -47.54
CA LYS A 13 44.10 -32.07 -47.49
C LYS A 13 43.71 -31.72 -46.07
N ILE A 14 43.42 -30.44 -45.83
CA ILE A 14 42.80 -30.00 -44.58
C ILE A 14 41.49 -30.78 -44.46
N ASP A 15 41.34 -31.50 -43.36
CA ASP A 15 40.27 -32.44 -43.10
C ASP A 15 38.90 -31.73 -43.10
N HIS A 16 38.19 -31.82 -44.23
CA HIS A 16 36.86 -31.20 -44.41
C HIS A 16 35.75 -31.94 -43.65
N GLY A 17 36.01 -33.15 -43.14
CA GLY A 17 35.06 -33.94 -42.35
C GLY A 17 34.94 -33.44 -40.91
N GLU A 18 36.06 -33.06 -40.30
CA GLU A 18 36.07 -32.47 -38.95
C GLU A 18 35.46 -31.07 -38.93
N LEU A 19 35.76 -30.21 -39.92
CA LEU A 19 35.21 -28.85 -39.97
C LEU A 19 33.67 -28.82 -40.09
N LYS A 20 33.07 -29.76 -40.84
CA LYS A 20 31.60 -29.87 -40.93
C LYS A 20 30.97 -30.38 -39.63
N LYS A 21 31.60 -31.34 -38.95
CA LYS A 21 31.15 -31.82 -37.63
C LYS A 21 31.27 -30.74 -36.56
N THR A 22 32.38 -30.01 -36.55
CA THR A 22 32.63 -28.92 -35.59
C THR A 22 31.67 -27.75 -35.82
N GLY A 23 31.39 -27.38 -37.07
CA GLY A 23 30.38 -26.36 -37.40
C GLY A 23 28.95 -26.77 -37.04
N PHE A 24 28.58 -28.04 -37.25
CA PHE A 24 27.30 -28.58 -36.81
C PHE A 24 27.14 -28.52 -35.29
N TRP A 25 28.16 -28.95 -34.53
CA TRP A 25 28.13 -28.95 -33.08
C TRP A 25 28.11 -27.52 -32.50
N LEU A 26 28.84 -26.59 -33.12
CA LEU A 26 28.83 -25.17 -32.75
C LEU A 26 27.44 -24.55 -32.95
N ASN A 27 26.78 -24.82 -34.08
CA ASN A 27 25.40 -24.35 -34.33
C ASN A 27 24.41 -24.94 -33.32
N GLN A 28 24.56 -26.22 -32.96
CA GLN A 28 23.68 -26.86 -32.00
C GLN A 28 23.85 -26.28 -30.59
N VAL A 29 25.10 -26.04 -30.16
CA VAL A 29 25.37 -25.35 -28.89
C VAL A 29 24.80 -23.94 -28.91
N PHE A 30 24.98 -23.20 -30.00
CA PHE A 30 24.43 -21.84 -30.13
C PHE A 30 22.90 -21.83 -30.06
N MET A 31 22.23 -22.82 -30.68
CA MET A 31 20.77 -22.99 -30.61
C MET A 31 20.30 -23.29 -29.18
N ILE A 32 20.98 -24.19 -28.47
CA ILE A 32 20.66 -24.53 -27.08
C ILE A 32 20.86 -23.32 -26.18
N VAL A 33 22.00 -22.63 -26.29
CA VAL A 33 22.29 -21.42 -25.51
C VAL A 33 21.28 -20.33 -25.81
N SER A 34 20.93 -20.11 -27.09
CA SER A 34 19.90 -19.14 -27.49
C SER A 34 18.53 -19.44 -26.91
N THR A 35 18.13 -20.71 -26.85
CA THR A 35 16.85 -21.13 -26.25
C THR A 35 16.84 -20.89 -24.74
N ILE A 36 17.93 -21.26 -24.06
CA ILE A 36 18.07 -21.05 -22.60
C ILE A 36 18.03 -19.55 -22.28
N VAL A 37 18.78 -18.73 -23.03
CA VAL A 37 18.78 -17.27 -22.88
C VAL A 37 17.41 -16.67 -23.17
N GLY A 38 16.72 -17.14 -24.21
CA GLY A 38 15.36 -16.67 -24.55
C GLY A 38 14.35 -16.93 -23.44
N VAL A 39 14.35 -18.14 -22.87
CA VAL A 39 13.48 -18.48 -21.74
C VAL A 39 13.86 -17.69 -20.48
N PHE A 40 15.15 -17.52 -20.21
CA PHE A 40 15.64 -16.76 -19.06
C PHE A 40 15.18 -15.29 -19.10
N LEU A 41 15.33 -14.62 -20.25
CA LEU A 41 14.90 -13.22 -20.41
C LEU A 41 13.38 -13.06 -20.30
N ALA A 42 12.61 -13.99 -20.88
CA ALA A 42 11.16 -13.99 -20.77
C ALA A 42 10.70 -14.20 -19.31
N ALA A 43 11.35 -15.12 -18.58
CA ALA A 43 11.08 -15.36 -17.17
C ALA A 43 11.43 -14.16 -16.29
N GLN A 44 12.57 -13.49 -16.56
CA GLN A 44 12.97 -12.29 -15.84
C GLN A 44 11.96 -11.15 -16.02
N SER A 45 11.53 -10.90 -17.25
CA SER A 45 10.51 -9.88 -17.55
C SER A 45 9.17 -10.21 -16.90
N GLY A 46 8.77 -11.49 -16.87
CA GLY A 46 7.54 -11.93 -16.22
C GLY A 46 7.55 -11.73 -14.71
N LEU A 47 8.67 -12.04 -14.03
CA LEU A 47 8.82 -11.82 -12.60
C LEU A 47 8.79 -10.33 -12.24
N GLU A 48 9.51 -9.50 -13.00
CA GLU A 48 9.52 -8.05 -12.79
C GLU A 48 8.12 -7.45 -12.92
N GLN A 49 7.37 -7.86 -13.96
CA GLN A 49 5.99 -7.43 -14.14
C GLN A 49 5.07 -7.91 -13.00
N ALA A 50 5.26 -9.14 -12.52
CA ALA A 50 4.46 -9.68 -11.41
C ALA A 50 4.74 -8.96 -10.08
N LEU A 51 6.00 -8.64 -9.78
CA LEU A 51 6.37 -7.87 -8.60
C LEU A 51 5.84 -6.44 -8.67
N LYS A 52 5.91 -5.82 -9.86
CA LYS A 52 5.33 -4.49 -10.10
C LYS A 52 3.81 -4.52 -9.87
N PHE A 53 3.11 -5.51 -10.42
CA PHE A 53 1.68 -5.69 -10.21
C PHE A 53 1.31 -5.88 -8.73
N ASP A 54 2.00 -6.77 -8.01
CA ASP A 54 1.77 -7.01 -6.58
C ASP A 54 1.96 -5.73 -5.75
N THR A 55 3.02 -4.97 -6.04
CA THR A 55 3.30 -3.70 -5.38
C THR A 55 2.18 -2.67 -5.62
N LEU A 56 1.72 -2.54 -6.87
CA LEU A 56 0.67 -1.59 -7.23
C LEU A 56 -0.69 -1.99 -6.64
N SER A 57 -1.01 -3.29 -6.61
CA SER A 57 -2.21 -3.82 -5.96
C SER A 57 -2.22 -3.50 -4.46
N LYS A 58 -1.09 -3.67 -3.76
CA LYS A 58 -0.97 -3.33 -2.33
C LYS A 58 -1.13 -1.83 -2.09
N MET A 59 -0.54 -0.99 -2.94
CA MET A 59 -0.70 0.46 -2.86
C MET A 59 -2.16 0.89 -3.05
N GLU A 60 -2.89 0.26 -3.98
CA GLU A 60 -4.33 0.50 -4.20
C GLU A 60 -5.17 0.06 -2.99
N ASP A 61 -4.95 -1.16 -2.48
CA ASP A 61 -5.63 -1.66 -1.27
C ASP A 61 -5.38 -0.74 -0.07
N ASN A 62 -4.13 -0.32 0.10
CA ASN A 62 -3.74 0.57 1.19
C ASN A 62 -4.36 1.97 1.04
N TYR A 63 -4.53 2.46 -0.19
CA TYR A 63 -5.25 3.71 -0.45
C TYR A 63 -6.71 3.62 0.05
N TYR A 64 -7.45 2.60 -0.37
CA TYR A 64 -8.86 2.45 0.04
C TYR A 64 -8.99 2.22 1.53
N LEU A 65 -8.05 1.49 2.14
CA LEU A 65 -8.00 1.28 3.58
C LEU A 65 -7.84 2.61 4.34
N ARG A 66 -6.90 3.46 3.90
CA ARG A 66 -6.67 4.77 4.51
C ARG A 66 -7.82 5.74 4.30
N MET A 67 -8.47 5.72 3.14
CA MET A 67 -9.63 6.57 2.87
C MET A 67 -10.85 6.14 3.70
N SER A 68 -11.10 4.82 3.79
CA SER A 68 -12.18 4.29 4.63
C SER A 68 -11.96 4.64 6.11
N LEU A 69 -10.70 4.58 6.57
CA LEU A 69 -10.37 4.99 7.92
C LEU A 69 -10.55 6.51 8.12
N TYR A 70 -10.20 7.31 7.11
CA TYR A 70 -10.40 8.76 7.14
C TYR A 70 -11.88 9.10 7.30
N ASP A 71 -12.76 8.47 6.52
CA ASP A 71 -14.20 8.71 6.58
C ASP A 71 -14.79 8.33 7.95
N GLU A 72 -14.42 7.16 8.50
CA GLU A 72 -14.81 6.74 9.86
C GLU A 72 -14.39 7.77 10.92
N LEU A 73 -13.16 8.26 10.83
CA LEU A 73 -12.60 9.20 11.80
C LEU A 73 -13.19 10.61 11.67
N ASP A 74 -13.46 11.06 10.44
CA ASP A 74 -14.11 12.35 10.20
C ASP A 74 -15.52 12.36 10.79
N ASP A 75 -16.26 11.26 10.65
CA ASP A 75 -17.57 11.10 11.29
C ASP A 75 -17.47 11.01 12.81
N ALA A 76 -16.51 10.25 13.35
CA ALA A 76 -16.26 10.22 14.79
C ALA A 76 -15.92 11.61 15.37
N VAL A 77 -15.15 12.43 14.64
CA VAL A 77 -14.87 13.82 15.02
C VAL A 77 -16.16 14.64 15.09
N LYS A 78 -17.02 14.57 14.08
CA LYS A 78 -18.31 15.30 14.05
C LYS A 78 -19.22 14.87 15.21
N GLU A 79 -19.31 13.57 15.50
CA GLU A 79 -20.11 13.06 16.61
C GLU A 79 -19.62 13.59 17.97
N LEU A 80 -18.31 13.60 18.18
CA LEU A 80 -17.72 14.12 19.41
C LEU A 80 -17.92 15.64 19.55
N GLU A 81 -17.79 16.40 18.47
CA GLU A 81 -18.07 17.84 18.45
C GLU A 81 -19.54 18.12 18.80
N ALA A 82 -20.49 17.38 18.20
CA ALA A 82 -21.91 17.50 18.49
C ALA A 82 -22.23 17.19 19.96
N TYR A 83 -21.65 16.10 20.49
CA TYR A 83 -21.80 15.74 21.89
C TYR A 83 -21.16 16.77 22.83
N ALA A 84 -20.01 17.35 22.47
CA ALA A 84 -19.39 18.41 23.24
C ALA A 84 -20.28 19.67 23.34
N VAL A 85 -21.01 20.02 22.28
CA VAL A 85 -21.98 21.14 22.29
C VAL A 85 -23.14 20.88 23.26
N ILE A 86 -23.62 19.64 23.33
CA ILE A 86 -24.63 19.22 24.32
C ILE A 86 -24.07 19.40 25.72
N LEU A 87 -22.88 18.86 25.99
CA LEU A 87 -22.24 18.91 27.31
C LEU A 87 -21.92 20.33 27.78
N ALA A 88 -21.63 21.27 26.86
CA ALA A 88 -21.37 22.68 27.18
C ALA A 88 -22.55 23.35 27.89
N LYS A 89 -23.78 22.90 27.60
CA LYS A 89 -25.02 23.40 28.21
C LYS A 89 -25.27 22.88 29.63
N SER A 90 -24.37 22.05 30.17
CA SER A 90 -24.52 21.38 31.47
C SER A 90 -25.87 20.64 31.60
N PRO A 91 -26.18 19.68 30.71
CA PRO A 91 -27.47 19.02 30.72
C PRO A 91 -27.63 18.08 31.92
N PRO A 92 -28.87 17.69 32.26
CA PRO A 92 -29.13 16.68 33.30
C PRO A 92 -28.53 15.30 32.97
N LYS A 93 -28.42 14.45 34.00
CA LYS A 93 -27.84 13.10 33.90
C LYS A 93 -28.50 12.19 32.88
N SER A 94 -29.81 12.22 32.78
CA SER A 94 -30.54 11.42 31.80
C SER A 94 -30.06 11.74 30.38
N VAL A 95 -29.95 13.02 30.04
CA VAL A 95 -29.53 13.49 28.72
C VAL A 95 -28.09 13.09 28.40
N ILE A 96 -27.17 13.20 29.37
CA ILE A 96 -25.76 12.78 29.19
C ILE A 96 -25.68 11.28 28.83
N GLN A 97 -26.53 10.46 29.44
CA GLN A 97 -26.53 9.01 29.18
C GLN A 97 -27.24 8.66 27.86
N GLU A 98 -28.38 9.30 27.60
CA GLU A 98 -29.19 9.06 26.41
C GLU A 98 -28.50 9.54 25.13
N GLN A 99 -27.79 10.66 25.19
CA GLN A 99 -27.07 11.24 24.05
C GLN A 99 -25.60 10.83 24.00
N ARG A 100 -25.22 9.79 24.73
CA ARG A 100 -23.86 9.27 24.72
C ARG A 100 -23.53 8.76 23.30
N PRO A 101 -22.48 9.28 22.64
CA PRO A 101 -22.12 8.84 21.30
C PRO A 101 -21.57 7.42 21.34
N MET A 102 -21.88 6.64 20.30
CA MET A 102 -21.33 5.31 20.06
C MET A 102 -20.41 5.41 18.85
N LEU A 103 -19.14 5.68 19.10
CA LEU A 103 -18.16 5.82 18.03
C LEU A 103 -18.00 4.48 17.32
N GLU A 104 -18.45 4.43 16.06
CA GLU A 104 -18.26 3.28 15.18
C GLU A 104 -16.76 3.09 14.90
N LYS A 105 -16.30 1.84 14.99
CA LYS A 105 -14.88 1.46 14.85
C LYS A 105 -14.71 0.30 13.86
N TYR A 106 -15.65 0.15 12.93
CA TYR A 106 -15.72 -1.00 12.03
C TYR A 106 -14.45 -1.13 11.17
N VAL A 107 -14.05 -0.06 10.50
CA VAL A 107 -12.84 -0.02 9.67
C VAL A 107 -11.62 -0.22 10.56
N TRP A 108 -11.51 0.53 11.66
CA TRP A 108 -10.40 0.40 12.59
C TRP A 108 -10.23 -1.03 13.14
N GLN A 109 -11.32 -1.72 13.48
CA GLN A 109 -11.29 -3.11 13.94
C GLN A 109 -10.93 -4.09 12.82
N THR A 110 -11.44 -3.85 11.60
CA THR A 110 -11.17 -4.69 10.44
C THR A 110 -9.72 -4.59 9.97
N MET A 111 -9.07 -3.43 10.15
CA MET A 111 -7.65 -3.24 9.84
C MET A 111 -6.74 -4.27 10.50
N LYS A 112 -7.09 -4.83 11.67
CA LYS A 112 -6.32 -5.90 12.32
C LYS A 112 -6.07 -7.11 11.40
N TYR A 113 -6.99 -7.35 10.47
CA TYR A 113 -6.99 -8.52 9.59
C TYR A 113 -6.60 -8.19 8.14
N ASN A 114 -6.44 -6.91 7.80
CA ASN A 114 -6.03 -6.51 6.46
C ASN A 114 -4.49 -6.64 6.31
N PRO A 115 -3.99 -7.34 5.28
CA PRO A 115 -2.57 -7.58 5.09
C PRO A 115 -1.76 -6.29 4.83
N THR A 116 -2.39 -5.25 4.29
CA THR A 116 -1.73 -3.97 3.97
C THR A 116 -1.73 -2.99 5.14
N THR A 117 -2.38 -3.29 6.27
CA THR A 117 -2.45 -2.37 7.41
C THR A 117 -1.09 -1.87 7.88
N LEU A 118 -0.09 -2.75 7.91
CA LEU A 118 1.26 -2.41 8.37
C LEU A 118 2.04 -1.55 7.38
N GLU A 119 1.54 -1.35 6.16
CA GLU A 119 2.06 -0.39 5.20
C GLU A 119 1.54 1.04 5.48
N THR A 120 0.53 1.18 6.35
CA THR A 120 0.11 2.48 6.88
C THR A 120 1.15 3.00 7.87
N PRO A 121 1.55 4.29 7.80
CA PRO A 121 2.50 4.87 8.75
C PRO A 121 2.10 4.61 10.21
N SER A 122 3.03 4.08 11.00
CA SER A 122 2.78 3.66 12.39
C SER A 122 2.39 4.81 13.32
N GLU A 123 2.83 6.03 12.99
CA GLU A 123 2.43 7.26 13.69
C GLU A 123 0.93 7.51 13.57
N ILE A 124 0.36 7.37 12.36
CA ILE A 124 -1.08 7.51 12.12
C ILE A 124 -1.86 6.49 12.94
N LEU A 125 -1.47 5.21 12.87
CA LEU A 125 -2.13 4.14 13.63
C LEU A 125 -2.09 4.41 15.14
N SER A 126 -0.97 4.94 15.63
CA SER A 126 -0.80 5.29 17.04
C SER A 126 -1.69 6.46 17.46
N GLU A 127 -1.80 7.49 16.63
CA GLU A 127 -2.64 8.65 16.91
C GLU A 127 -4.14 8.32 16.84
N VAL A 128 -4.57 7.48 15.89
CA VAL A 128 -5.95 6.97 15.82
C VAL A 128 -6.31 6.20 17.10
N ARG A 129 -5.44 5.27 17.52
CA ARG A 129 -5.64 4.53 18.77
C ARG A 129 -5.74 5.47 19.97
N ARG A 130 -4.88 6.49 20.04
CA ARG A 130 -4.88 7.49 21.12
C ARG A 130 -6.15 8.34 21.11
N PHE A 131 -6.63 8.74 19.95
CA PHE A 131 -7.86 9.49 19.77
C PHE A 131 -9.06 8.72 20.34
N TYR A 132 -9.31 7.49 19.87
CA TYR A 132 -10.40 6.68 20.40
C TYR A 132 -10.27 6.43 21.91
N SER A 133 -9.06 6.11 22.38
CA SER A 133 -8.83 5.87 23.81
C SER A 133 -9.12 7.11 24.68
N LYS A 134 -8.74 8.30 24.23
CA LYS A 134 -8.99 9.55 24.97
C LYS A 134 -10.47 9.94 24.92
N ALA A 135 -11.12 9.77 23.77
CA ALA A 135 -12.55 10.05 23.61
C ALA A 135 -13.39 9.15 24.53
N ASP A 136 -13.16 7.83 24.47
CA ASP A 136 -13.85 6.84 25.31
C ASP A 136 -13.68 7.19 26.80
N ARG A 137 -12.46 7.54 27.23
CA ARG A 137 -12.17 7.95 28.62
C ARG A 137 -12.96 9.18 29.03
N THR A 138 -12.98 10.24 28.23
CA THR A 138 -13.71 11.48 28.55
C THR A 138 -15.21 11.22 28.61
N ILE A 139 -15.76 10.45 27.66
CA ILE A 139 -17.17 10.04 27.63
C ILE A 139 -17.53 9.22 28.89
N ASP A 140 -16.68 8.27 29.27
CA ASP A 140 -16.89 7.45 30.48
C ASP A 140 -16.79 8.27 31.77
N GLN A 141 -15.87 9.22 31.84
CA GLN A 141 -15.69 10.07 33.01
C GLN A 141 -16.89 11.01 33.20
N VAL A 142 -17.40 11.63 32.14
CA VAL A 142 -18.59 12.48 32.24
C VAL A 142 -19.84 11.66 32.51
N GLY A 143 -19.98 10.47 31.90
CA GLY A 143 -21.09 9.57 32.16
C GLY A 143 -21.14 9.09 33.61
N ARG A 144 -19.98 8.82 34.21
CA ARG A 144 -19.84 8.45 35.63
C ARG A 144 -19.77 9.64 36.59
N TRP A 145 -19.91 10.88 36.10
CA TRP A 145 -19.84 12.09 36.91
C TRP A 145 -18.48 12.30 37.61
N ALA A 146 -17.42 11.70 37.09
CA ALA A 146 -16.06 11.91 37.57
C ALA A 146 -15.51 13.29 37.19
N ILE A 147 -16.06 13.90 36.13
CA ILE A 147 -15.75 15.26 35.65
C ILE A 147 -17.05 16.01 35.31
N SER A 148 -16.99 17.35 35.30
CA SER A 148 -18.14 18.18 34.93
C SER A 148 -18.37 18.18 33.41
N SER A 149 -19.63 18.34 32.99
CA SER A 149 -20.01 18.37 31.56
C SER A 149 -19.28 19.48 30.79
N ARG A 150 -19.12 20.67 31.38
CA ARG A 150 -18.35 21.76 30.74
C ARG A 150 -16.87 21.42 30.58
N HIS A 151 -16.28 20.76 31.56
CA HIS A 151 -14.89 20.33 31.45
C HIS A 151 -14.72 19.25 30.38
N ALA A 152 -15.61 18.25 30.37
CA ALA A 152 -15.65 17.22 29.33
C ALA A 152 -15.84 17.80 27.93
N SER A 153 -16.75 18.76 27.77
CA SER A 153 -16.96 19.51 26.52
C SER A 153 -15.67 20.15 26.02
N LYS A 154 -14.97 20.88 26.89
CA LYS A 154 -13.68 21.50 26.55
C LYS A 154 -12.63 20.46 26.12
N LEU A 155 -12.51 19.36 26.87
CA LEU A 155 -11.56 18.28 26.55
C LEU A 155 -11.86 17.62 25.21
N LEU A 156 -13.14 17.36 24.91
CA LEU A 156 -13.53 16.78 23.62
C LEU A 156 -13.23 17.73 22.47
N LEU A 157 -13.56 19.01 22.58
CA LEU A 157 -13.28 20.01 21.55
C LEU A 157 -11.77 20.19 21.31
N GLU A 158 -10.97 20.28 22.37
CA GLU A 158 -9.52 20.39 22.27
C GLU A 158 -8.92 19.14 21.59
N GLN A 159 -9.44 17.96 21.94
CA GLN A 159 -9.02 16.70 21.34
C GLN A 159 -9.41 16.61 19.85
N THR A 160 -10.64 16.96 19.48
CA THR A 160 -11.10 16.89 18.09
C THR A 160 -10.37 17.92 17.24
N GLU A 161 -10.14 19.13 17.75
CA GLU A 161 -9.39 20.18 17.05
C GLU A 161 -7.94 19.76 16.79
N TYR A 162 -7.24 19.24 17.81
CA TYR A 162 -5.90 18.69 17.64
C TYR A 162 -5.87 17.57 16.60
N PHE A 163 -6.81 16.63 16.69
CA PHE A 163 -6.85 15.47 15.83
C PHE A 163 -7.15 15.83 14.38
N LYS A 164 -8.13 16.72 14.16
CA LYS A 164 -8.55 17.22 12.85
C LYS A 164 -7.43 17.97 12.12
N ASN A 165 -6.73 18.84 12.84
CA ASN A 165 -5.70 19.70 12.26
C ASN A 165 -4.33 19.02 12.10
N GLY A 166 -4.12 17.84 12.68
CA GLY A 166 -2.87 17.09 12.57
C GLY A 166 -3.09 15.67 12.05
N PRO A 167 -3.29 14.67 12.93
CA PRO A 167 -3.39 13.26 12.54
C PRO A 167 -4.37 12.96 11.40
N LEU A 168 -5.57 13.52 11.40
CA LEU A 168 -6.59 13.27 10.37
C LEU A 168 -6.17 13.85 9.00
N LEU A 169 -5.58 15.05 9.02
CA LEU A 169 -5.02 15.66 7.81
C LEU A 169 -3.82 14.86 7.28
N ASN A 170 -2.95 14.37 8.17
CA ASN A 170 -1.81 13.52 7.80
C ASN A 170 -2.27 12.21 7.17
N LEU A 171 -3.32 11.58 7.71
CA LEU A 171 -3.93 10.39 7.12
C LEU A 171 -4.41 10.67 5.69
N LYS A 172 -5.17 11.75 5.49
CA LYS A 172 -5.65 12.17 4.16
C LYS A 172 -4.49 12.41 3.19
N ASN A 173 -3.49 13.18 3.61
CA ASN A 173 -2.32 13.48 2.79
C ASN A 173 -1.55 12.21 2.41
N SER A 174 -1.44 11.25 3.33
CA SER A 174 -0.78 9.98 3.08
C SER A 174 -1.54 9.10 2.08
N ALA A 175 -2.88 9.18 2.05
CA ALA A 175 -3.69 8.51 1.04
C ALA A 175 -3.57 9.21 -0.33
N GLU A 176 -3.58 10.54 -0.36
CA GLU A 176 -3.36 11.32 -1.59
C GLU A 176 -1.95 11.12 -2.17
N GLU A 177 -0.95 10.85 -1.33
CA GLU A 177 0.37 10.43 -1.79
C GLU A 177 0.31 9.08 -2.52
N LEU A 178 -0.36 8.08 -1.98
CA LEU A 178 -0.56 6.79 -2.67
C LEU A 178 -1.27 6.99 -4.02
N LYS A 179 -2.34 7.79 -4.04
CA LYS A 179 -3.07 8.13 -5.28
C LYS A 179 -2.14 8.77 -6.32
N ARG A 180 -1.27 9.70 -5.91
CA ARG A 180 -0.28 10.32 -6.80
C ARG A 180 0.78 9.33 -7.28
N LEU A 181 1.24 8.42 -6.44
CA LEU A 181 2.19 7.37 -6.81
C LEU A 181 1.57 6.41 -7.84
N LEU A 182 0.33 6.02 -7.64
CA LEU A 182 -0.43 5.14 -8.56
C LEU A 182 -0.69 5.84 -9.90
N ALA A 183 -1.04 7.12 -9.88
CA ALA A 183 -1.23 7.91 -11.09
C ALA A 183 0.04 8.06 -11.95
N LYS A 184 1.25 8.07 -11.33
CA LYS A 184 2.53 8.07 -12.07
C LYS A 184 2.76 6.78 -12.84
N GLU A 185 2.17 5.68 -12.38
CA GLU A 185 2.23 4.36 -12.99
C GLU A 185 1.01 4.09 -13.89
N ASP A 186 0.29 5.15 -14.29
CA ASP A 186 -0.92 5.15 -15.14
C ASP A 186 -2.12 4.38 -14.54
N ILE A 187 -2.13 4.21 -13.20
CA ILE A 187 -3.27 3.64 -12.47
C ILE A 187 -4.15 4.77 -11.95
N GLN A 188 -5.35 4.89 -12.50
CA GLN A 188 -6.36 5.86 -12.06
C GLN A 188 -7.23 5.26 -10.95
N ILE A 189 -7.12 5.82 -9.76
CA ILE A 189 -7.90 5.41 -8.59
C ILE A 189 -9.05 6.39 -8.32
N GLY A 190 -10.24 5.85 -8.06
CA GLY A 190 -11.46 6.61 -7.78
C GLY A 190 -12.31 6.94 -9.01
N VAL A 191 -11.92 6.46 -10.19
CA VAL A 191 -12.81 6.38 -11.36
C VAL A 191 -13.46 5.00 -11.30
N LEU A 192 -14.78 4.94 -11.16
CA LEU A 192 -15.50 3.67 -11.31
C LEU A 192 -15.08 3.05 -12.64
N LYS A 193 -14.60 1.80 -12.59
CA LYS A 193 -14.20 1.04 -13.77
C LYS A 193 -15.46 0.70 -14.57
N GLY A 194 -15.97 1.65 -15.34
CA GLY A 194 -17.20 1.52 -16.13
C GLY A 194 -18.01 2.82 -16.23
N GLU A 195 -17.53 3.77 -17.05
CA GLU A 195 -18.37 4.59 -17.93
C GLU A 195 -17.79 4.51 -19.35
#